data_AF-A0A1B6IFV5-F1
#
_entry.id   AF-A0A1B6IFV5-F1
#
_cell.length_a   1.000
_cell.length_b   1.000
_cell.length_c   1.000
_cell.angle_alpha   90.00
_cell.angle_beta   90.00
_cell.angle_gamma   90.00
#
_symmetry.space_group_name_H-M   'P 1'
#
loop_
_entity.id
_entity.type
_entity.pdbx_description
1 polymer ?
#
loop_
_entity_poly.entity_id
_entity_poly.type
_entity_poly.pdbx_seq_one_letter_code
_entity_poly.pdbx_strand_id
1 'polypeptide(L)'
;YRVPEDSNFKLFLNKLEALLKLLGKENHVNNVYIASDFNVDVMETTNKPQQKFEFLSLIESYGFKTHFASPTRITFNTNSCIDNILTFKFKSSFESQTMNLELG
;
A
#
# COMPACT_ATOMS: atom_id res chain seq x y z
N TYR A 1 -19.54 -3.92 -3.89
CA TYR A 1 -18.66 -3.40 -4.94
C TYR A 1 -18.14 -4.57 -5.76
N ARG A 2 -18.19 -4.53 -7.10
CA ARG A 2 -17.74 -5.61 -8.00
C ARG A 2 -16.52 -5.13 -8.76
N VAL A 3 -15.53 -6.01 -8.96
CA VAL A 3 -14.41 -5.76 -9.89
C VAL A 3 -15.01 -5.53 -11.29
N PRO A 4 -14.64 -4.47 -12.02
CA PRO A 4 -15.14 -4.25 -13.38
C PRO A 4 -14.83 -5.48 -14.26
N GLU A 5 -15.79 -5.90 -15.09
CA GLU A 5 -15.65 -7.12 -15.93
C GLU A 5 -14.43 -7.05 -16.88
N ASP A 6 -14.02 -5.84 -17.26
CA ASP A 6 -12.83 -5.55 -18.07
C ASP A 6 -11.57 -5.24 -17.24
N SER A 7 -11.44 -5.80 -16.02
CA SER A 7 -10.29 -5.53 -15.17
C SER A 7 -8.98 -6.06 -15.77
N ASN A 8 -8.21 -5.16 -16.37
CA ASN A 8 -6.86 -5.45 -16.85
C ASN A 8 -5.84 -5.12 -15.77
N PHE A 9 -5.39 -6.16 -15.05
CA PHE A 9 -4.42 -6.02 -13.95
C PHE A 9 -3.11 -5.34 -14.38
N LYS A 10 -2.62 -5.63 -15.59
CA LYS A 10 -1.39 -5.01 -16.12
C LYS A 10 -1.57 -3.52 -16.38
N LEU A 11 -2.73 -3.12 -16.94
CA LEU A 11 -3.06 -1.70 -17.12
C LEU A 11 -3.18 -0.98 -15.77
N PHE A 12 -3.77 -1.63 -14.77
CA PHE A 12 -3.82 -1.12 -13.41
C PHE A 12 -2.41 -0.91 -12.84
N LEU A 13 -1.52 -1.91 -12.90
CA LEU A 13 -0.15 -1.79 -12.42
C LEU A 13 0.62 -0.67 -13.13
N ASN A 14 0.49 -0.54 -14.46
CA ASN A 14 1.12 0.55 -15.20
C ASN A 14 0.66 1.94 -14.73
N LYS A 15 -0.63 2.10 -14.43
CA LYS A 15 -1.18 3.35 -13.91
C LYS A 15 -0.71 3.63 -12.48
N LEU A 16 -0.67 2.59 -11.64
CA LEU A 16 -0.15 2.69 -10.28
C LEU A 16 1.33 3.07 -10.28
N GLU A 17 2.15 2.45 -11.14
CA GLU A 17 3.56 2.78 -11.29
C GLU A 17 3.75 4.26 -11.69
N ALA A 18 2.97 4.74 -12.67
CA ALA A 18 3.02 6.13 -13.09
C ALA A 18 2.69 7.09 -11.92
N LEU A 19 1.68 6.76 -11.10
CA LEU A 19 1.34 7.52 -9.90
C LEU A 19 2.49 7.51 -8.88
N LEU A 20 3.03 6.34 -8.54
CA LEU A 20 4.13 6.21 -7.57
C LEU A 20 5.39 6.97 -8.03
N LYS A 21 5.68 6.96 -9.33
CA LYS A 21 6.77 7.72 -9.94
C LYS A 21 6.56 9.23 -9.86
N LEU A 22 5.31 9.71 -9.95
CA LEU A 22 5.00 11.12 -9.75
C LEU A 22 5.18 11.51 -8.28
N LEU A 23 4.62 10.71 -7.36
CA LEU A 23 4.74 10.93 -5.92
C LEU A 23 6.20 10.93 -5.47
N GLY A 24 7.04 10.03 -6.00
CA GLY A 24 8.46 9.95 -5.67
C GLY A 24 9.30 11.15 -6.13
N LYS A 25 8.80 11.99 -7.05
CA LYS A 25 9.49 13.21 -7.49
C LYS A 25 9.20 14.43 -6.61
N GLU A 26 8.16 14.37 -5.77
CA GLU A 26 7.81 15.48 -4.90
C GLU A 26 8.68 15.49 -3.64
N ASN A 27 9.18 16.65 -3.21
CA ASN A 27 10.08 16.76 -2.04
C ASN A 27 9.41 16.40 -0.69
N HIS A 28 8.13 15.98 -0.70
CA HIS A 28 7.33 15.65 0.47
C HIS A 28 6.82 14.20 0.49
N VAL A 29 7.44 13.27 -0.28
CA VAL A 29 7.03 11.84 -0.37
C VAL A 29 6.76 11.21 1.01
N ASN A 30 7.50 11.64 2.02
CA ASN A 30 7.39 11.17 3.40
C ASN A 30 5.98 11.35 4.00
N ASN A 31 5.18 12.31 3.54
CA ASN A 31 3.84 12.59 4.10
C ASN A 31 2.69 12.04 3.23
N VAL A 32 2.97 11.07 2.36
CA VAL A 32 1.96 10.50 1.46
C VAL A 32 1.33 9.23 2.04
N TYR A 33 -0.01 9.22 2.06
CA TYR A 33 -0.83 8.08 2.47
C TYR A 33 -1.79 7.73 1.32
N ILE A 34 -1.83 6.46 0.92
CA ILE A 34 -2.74 5.98 -0.14
C ILE A 34 -3.70 4.98 0.49
N ALA A 35 -4.96 5.37 0.69
CA ALA A 35 -6.03 4.46 1.10
C ALA A 35 -6.85 4.05 -0.13
N SER A 36 -6.97 2.75 -0.41
CA SER A 36 -7.62 2.27 -1.63
C SER A 36 -8.18 0.85 -1.51
N ASP A 37 -9.29 0.60 -2.19
CA ASP A 37 -9.81 -0.73 -2.51
C ASP A 37 -9.31 -1.15 -3.89
N PHE A 38 -8.05 -1.57 -3.97
CA PHE A 38 -7.42 -1.97 -5.23
C PHE A 38 -7.98 -3.30 -5.77
N ASN A 39 -8.84 -3.99 -5.02
CA ASN A 39 -9.28 -5.35 -5.32
C ASN A 39 -8.12 -6.34 -5.56
N VAL A 40 -6.95 -6.09 -4.94
CA VAL A 40 -5.81 -7.01 -4.94
C VAL A 40 -5.73 -7.63 -3.56
N ASP A 41 -5.93 -8.94 -3.49
CA ASP A 41 -5.89 -9.65 -2.20
C ASP A 41 -4.43 -9.92 -1.80
N VAL A 42 -3.94 -9.16 -0.82
CA VAL A 42 -2.55 -9.28 -0.34
C VAL A 42 -2.30 -10.57 0.45
N MET A 43 -3.36 -11.31 0.80
CA MET A 43 -3.27 -12.64 1.42
C MET A 43 -3.46 -13.79 0.42
N GLU A 44 -3.74 -13.51 -0.87
CA GLU A 44 -3.95 -14.55 -1.87
C GLU A 44 -2.70 -15.47 -1.99
N THR A 45 -2.96 -16.77 -2.01
CA THR A 45 -1.94 -17.84 -2.10
C THR A 45 -2.33 -18.97 -3.05
N THR A 46 -3.56 -18.97 -3.57
CA THR A 46 -4.18 -20.09 -4.27
C THR A 46 -4.48 -19.76 -5.74
N ASN A 47 -5.33 -18.77 -6.02
CA ASN A 47 -5.87 -18.56 -7.38
C ASN A 47 -4.93 -17.74 -8.26
N LYS A 48 -4.49 -16.59 -7.76
CA LYS A 48 -3.68 -15.61 -8.51
C LYS A 48 -2.55 -15.02 -7.66
N PRO A 49 -1.67 -15.84 -7.06
CA PRO A 49 -0.61 -15.35 -6.19
C PRO A 49 0.34 -14.37 -6.89
N GLN A 50 0.50 -14.47 -8.22
CA GLN A 50 1.35 -13.58 -9.01
C GLN A 50 0.88 -12.11 -8.94
N GLN A 51 -0.43 -11.86 -8.95
CA GLN A 51 -0.96 -10.47 -8.90
C GLN A 51 -0.60 -9.79 -7.58
N LYS A 52 -0.70 -10.53 -6.48
CA LYS A 52 -0.21 -10.09 -5.17
C LYS A 52 1.29 -9.77 -5.23
N PHE A 53 2.11 -10.67 -5.75
CA PHE A 53 3.56 -10.46 -5.78
C PHE A 53 3.96 -9.26 -6.64
N GLU A 54 3.36 -9.09 -7.82
CA GLU A 54 3.62 -7.96 -8.70
C GLU A 54 3.21 -6.63 -8.04
N PHE A 55 2.03 -6.59 -7.41
CA PHE A 55 1.56 -5.42 -6.68
C PHE A 55 2.49 -5.07 -5.51
N LEU A 56 2.81 -6.04 -4.64
CA LEU A 56 3.69 -5.82 -3.48
C LEU A 56 5.09 -5.40 -3.92
N SER A 57 5.67 -6.07 -4.91
CA SER A 57 7.00 -5.73 -5.44
C SER A 57 7.04 -4.32 -6.00
N LEU A 58 5.98 -3.92 -6.73
CA LEU A 58 5.87 -2.57 -7.28
C LEU A 58 5.85 -1.53 -6.16
N ILE A 59 4.91 -1.61 -5.21
CA ILE A 59 4.80 -0.59 -4.16
C ILE A 59 6.07 -0.52 -3.30
N GLU A 60 6.70 -1.66 -3.02
CA GLU A 60 7.94 -1.72 -2.23
C GLU A 60 9.13 -1.12 -2.96
N SER A 61 9.22 -1.29 -4.29
CA SER A 61 10.28 -0.68 -5.10
C SER A 61 10.24 0.86 -5.08
N TYR A 62 9.05 1.44 -4.85
CA TYR A 62 8.86 2.89 -4.66
C TYR A 62 8.83 3.30 -3.18
N GLY A 63 9.23 2.41 -2.27
CA GLY A 63 9.38 2.72 -0.85
C GLY A 63 8.07 2.69 -0.05
N PHE A 64 6.98 2.15 -0.59
CA PHE A 64 5.71 2.01 0.14
C PHE A 64 5.59 0.64 0.82
N LYS A 65 4.72 0.54 1.83
CA LYS A 65 4.29 -0.72 2.44
C LYS A 65 2.78 -0.74 2.68
N THR A 66 2.18 -1.93 2.62
CA THR A 66 0.84 -2.19 3.17
C THR A 66 0.92 -2.51 4.66
N HIS A 67 -0.17 -2.30 5.40
CA HIS A 67 -0.26 -2.55 6.85
C HIS A 67 -1.20 -3.70 7.24
N PHE A 68 -2.05 -4.15 6.31
CA PHE A 68 -3.03 -5.18 6.65
C PHE A 68 -2.44 -6.57 6.44
N ALA A 69 -2.45 -7.36 7.50
CA ALA A 69 -2.07 -8.78 7.52
C ALA A 69 -3.25 -9.71 7.86
N SER A 70 -4.46 -9.17 7.84
CA SER A 70 -5.70 -9.88 8.17
C SER A 70 -6.82 -9.51 7.20
N PRO A 71 -7.88 -10.33 7.07
CA PRO A 71 -8.99 -10.03 6.16
C PRO A 71 -9.60 -8.66 6.44
N THR A 72 -9.76 -7.87 5.39
CA THR A 72 -10.48 -6.58 5.42
C THR A 72 -11.89 -6.71 4.85
N ARG A 73 -12.15 -7.79 4.09
CA ARG A 73 -13.48 -8.17 3.62
C ARG A 73 -13.76 -9.65 3.89
N ILE A 74 -14.78 -9.90 4.70
CA ILE A 74 -15.26 -11.23 5.10
C ILE A 74 -16.64 -11.43 4.49
N THR A 75 -16.84 -12.55 3.79
CA THR A 75 -18.14 -13.02 3.30
C THR A 75 -18.43 -14.40 3.87
N PHE A 76 -19.60 -14.97 3.57
CA PHE A 76 -19.95 -16.32 4.03
C PHE A 76 -18.95 -17.40 3.59
N ASN A 77 -18.31 -17.22 2.41
CA ASN A 77 -17.43 -18.22 1.81
C ASN A 77 -15.98 -17.78 1.65
N THR A 78 -15.66 -16.50 1.88
CA THR A 78 -14.33 -15.97 1.56
C THR A 78 -13.83 -14.97 2.60
N ASN A 79 -12.52 -15.01 2.84
CA ASN A 79 -11.78 -14.06 3.64
C ASN A 79 -10.69 -13.44 2.76
N SER A 80 -10.79 -12.14 2.48
CA SER A 80 -9.88 -11.44 1.56
C SER A 80 -9.35 -10.15 2.18
N CYS A 81 -8.12 -9.78 1.85
CA CYS A 81 -7.49 -8.53 2.27
C CYS A 81 -7.26 -7.62 1.06
N ILE A 82 -8.30 -6.88 0.67
CA ILE A 82 -8.33 -6.09 -0.57
C ILE A 82 -8.37 -4.58 -0.35
N ASP A 83 -8.85 -4.15 0.81
CA ASP A 83 -8.68 -2.77 1.28
C ASP A 83 -7.24 -2.59 1.78
N ASN A 84 -6.55 -1.56 1.29
CA ASN A 84 -5.14 -1.30 1.54
C ASN A 84 -4.91 0.15 2.01
N ILE A 85 -4.04 0.31 3.01
CA ILE A 85 -3.44 1.60 3.37
C ILE A 85 -1.95 1.47 3.07
N LEU A 86 -1.46 2.28 2.12
CA LEU A 86 -0.05 2.36 1.78
C LEU A 86 0.57 3.58 2.45
N THR A 87 1.71 3.38 3.09
CA THR A 87 2.53 4.47 3.64
C THR A 87 3.97 4.32 3.18
N PHE A 88 4.69 5.43 3.12
CA PHE A 88 6.12 5.39 2.90
C PHE A 88 6.84 4.64 4.05
N LYS A 89 7.81 3.77 3.72
CA LYS A 89 8.74 3.15 4.67
C LYS A 89 9.74 4.23 5.07
N PHE A 90 9.37 5.07 6.05
CA PHE A 90 10.27 6.09 6.60
C PHE A 90 11.64 5.52 6.99
N LYS A 91 12.70 6.28 6.72
CA LYS A 91 13.97 6.21 7.47
C LYS A 91 13.66 6.55 8.93
N SER A 92 14.08 5.71 9.86
CA SER A 92 14.12 6.05 11.27
C SER A 92 15.14 7.17 11.49
N SER A 93 14.69 8.41 11.49
CA SER A 93 15.38 9.49 12.20
C SER A 93 14.36 10.16 13.12
N PHE A 94 13.91 9.39 14.12
CA PHE A 94 13.56 9.96 15.40
C PHE A 94 14.89 10.32 16.08
N GLU A 95 15.40 11.52 15.86
CA GLU A 95 16.21 12.13 16.90
C GLU A 95 15.23 12.49 18.01
N SER A 96 15.23 11.71 19.09
CA SER A 96 14.58 12.11 20.34
C SER A 96 15.25 13.40 20.82
N GLN A 97 14.68 14.56 20.48
CA GLN A 97 15.03 15.79 21.16
C GLN A 97 14.36 15.77 22.53
N THR A 98 15.13 15.36 23.54
CA THR A 98 14.78 15.58 24.94
C THR A 98 14.80 17.09 25.19
N MET A 99 13.64 17.74 25.16
CA MET A 99 13.50 19.11 25.66
C MET A 99 13.42 19.06 27.19
N ASN A 100 14.49 19.50 27.86
CA ASN A 100 14.42 19.81 29.29
C ASN A 100 13.61 21.10 29.45
N LEU A 101 12.40 20.98 30.01
CA LEU A 101 11.64 22.13 30.50
C LEU A 101 12.23 22.54 31.85
N GLU A 102 13.09 23.55 31.84
CA GLU A 102 13.42 24.27 33.07
C GLU A 102 12.21 25.14 33.45
N LEU A 103 11.57 24.80 34.57
CA LEU A 103 10.56 25.64 35.20
C LEU A 103 11.31 26.73 35.99
N GLY A 104 11.26 27.96 35.47
CA GLY A 104 11.68 29.16 36.20
C GLY A 104 10.67 29.62 37.24
#